data_AF-A0A8C1R9I4-F1
#
_entry.id   AF-A0A8C1R9I4-F1
#
_cell.length_a   1.000
_cell.length_b   1.000
_cell.length_c   1.000
_cell.angle_alpha   90.00
_cell.angle_beta   90.00
_cell.angle_gamma   90.00
#
_symmetry.space_group_name_H-M   'P 1'
#
loop_
_entity.id
_entity.type
_entity.pdbx_description
1 polymer ?
#
loop_
_entity_poly.entity_id
_entity_poly.type
_entity_poly.pdbx_seq_one_letter_code
_entity_poly.pdbx_strand_id
1 'polypeptide(L)'
;MDFLWLVCAAVSVSAWYASAERHSVYWNSTNANFLWDDYTVEVRINDYLDIICPHYTRGEIPSQEAERYVLYMVELEDYENCKPQSFDQLRWECSRPFAPHAPEKFSEKFQRFTPFTLGKEFRQGESYYYISKPLHHHGQECLRLKVDVVGPHGSKNKKKTMEKDEESEGKIADGGVHNPSNRLPADDPIAMIPVVQRSVGSSGVRVAPVSSFVTLISIFLFLLLH
;
A
#
# COMPACT_ATOMS: atom_id res chain seq x y z
N MET A 1 45.38 -7.12 7.36
CA MET A 1 44.51 -6.48 6.34
C MET A 1 43.11 -7.11 6.32
N ASP A 2 42.98 -8.39 6.66
CA ASP A 2 41.70 -9.13 6.58
C ASP A 2 40.66 -8.74 7.63
N PHE A 3 41.06 -8.40 8.86
CA PHE A 3 40.12 -7.99 9.91
C PHE A 3 39.40 -6.67 9.57
N LEU A 4 40.12 -5.70 9.02
CA LEU A 4 39.53 -4.43 8.57
C LEU A 4 38.54 -4.66 7.43
N TRP A 5 38.87 -5.57 6.49
CA TRP A 5 37.97 -5.95 5.40
C TRP A 5 36.71 -6.65 5.89
N LEU A 6 36.81 -7.59 6.84
CA LEU A 6 35.66 -8.24 7.46
C LEU A 6 34.76 -7.25 8.21
N VAL A 7 35.36 -6.30 8.92
CA VAL A 7 34.60 -5.22 9.59
C VAL A 7 33.90 -4.33 8.57
N CYS A 8 34.58 -3.93 7.50
CA CYS A 8 33.97 -3.14 6.42
C CYS A 8 32.83 -3.90 5.72
N ALA A 9 33.00 -5.20 5.48
CA ALA A 9 31.96 -6.05 4.90
C ALA A 9 30.76 -6.23 5.85
N ALA A 10 31.00 -6.40 7.15
CA ALA A 10 29.93 -6.48 8.13
C ALA A 10 29.16 -5.14 8.27
N VAL A 11 29.87 -4.01 8.26
CA VAL A 11 29.26 -2.67 8.28
C VAL A 11 28.47 -2.40 7.01
N SER A 12 28.96 -2.79 5.83
CA SER A 12 28.22 -2.60 4.57
C SER A 12 26.97 -3.48 4.50
N VAL A 13 27.06 -4.75 4.93
CA VAL A 13 25.91 -5.66 4.98
C VAL A 13 24.87 -5.18 6.00
N SER A 14 25.28 -4.75 7.19
CA SER A 14 24.35 -4.18 8.19
C SER A 14 23.72 -2.87 7.73
N ALA A 15 24.47 -2.00 7.04
CA ALA A 15 23.93 -0.78 6.44
C ALA A 15 22.91 -1.08 5.33
N TRP A 16 23.10 -2.15 4.55
CA TRP A 16 22.12 -2.59 3.56
C TRP A 16 20.81 -3.06 4.19
N TYR A 17 20.86 -3.83 5.28
CA TYR A 17 19.65 -4.23 6.01
C TYR A 17 18.95 -3.06 6.72
N ALA A 18 19.67 -1.96 6.99
CA ALA A 18 19.12 -0.75 7.60
C ALA A 18 18.57 0.26 6.58
N SER A 19 18.67 -0.01 5.27
CA SER A 19 18.20 0.91 4.23
C SER A 19 16.68 0.89 4.12
N ALA A 20 16.06 2.06 4.15
CA ALA A 20 14.63 2.20 3.94
C ALA A 20 14.30 2.07 2.45
N GLU A 21 13.31 1.26 2.12
CA GLU A 21 12.89 1.03 0.74
C GLU A 21 11.97 2.17 0.26
N ARG A 22 11.98 2.43 -1.05
CA ARG A 22 11.10 3.43 -1.69
C ARG A 22 10.17 2.74 -2.68
N HIS A 23 8.88 2.96 -2.51
CA HIS A 23 7.82 2.42 -3.36
C HIS A 23 7.23 3.54 -4.20
N SER A 24 7.23 3.41 -5.53
CA SER A 24 6.73 4.46 -6.43
C SER A 24 5.40 4.08 -7.07
N VAL A 25 4.43 4.97 -6.99
CA VAL A 25 3.09 4.81 -7.58
C VAL A 25 2.80 5.98 -8.51
N TYR A 26 2.60 5.68 -9.79
CA TYR A 26 2.18 6.69 -10.78
C TYR A 26 0.67 6.86 -10.73
N TRP A 27 0.20 8.02 -10.28
CA TRP A 27 -1.21 8.28 -9.99
C TRP A 27 -1.93 8.91 -11.18
N ASN A 28 -2.27 8.11 -12.18
CA ASN A 28 -3.00 8.55 -13.37
C ASN A 28 -3.95 7.44 -13.86
N SER A 29 -4.95 7.82 -14.65
CA SER A 29 -5.97 6.87 -15.14
C SER A 29 -5.44 5.82 -16.12
N THR A 30 -4.31 6.11 -16.78
CA THR A 30 -3.70 5.19 -17.75
C THR A 30 -2.87 4.07 -17.10
N ASN A 31 -2.60 4.15 -15.79
CA ASN A 31 -1.86 3.14 -15.06
C ASN A 31 -2.73 1.89 -14.84
N ALA A 32 -2.33 0.79 -15.47
CA ALA A 32 -3.07 -0.48 -15.46
C ALA A 32 -3.36 -1.04 -14.07
N ASN A 33 -2.55 -0.71 -13.06
CA ASN A 33 -2.77 -1.16 -11.69
C ASN A 33 -4.06 -0.59 -11.08
N PHE A 34 -4.57 0.55 -11.57
CA PHE A 34 -5.83 1.13 -11.10
C PHE A 34 -7.07 0.59 -11.82
N LEU A 35 -6.93 -0.28 -12.84
CA LEU A 35 -8.08 -0.75 -13.63
C LEU A 35 -9.05 -1.65 -12.87
N TRP A 36 -8.55 -2.40 -11.87
CA TRP A 36 -9.32 -3.42 -11.16
C TRP A 36 -9.64 -3.04 -9.72
N ASP A 37 -9.36 -1.79 -9.34
CA ASP A 37 -9.65 -1.22 -8.02
C ASP A 37 -9.07 -2.02 -6.82
N ASP A 38 -8.04 -2.83 -7.06
CA ASP A 38 -7.36 -3.70 -6.09
C ASP A 38 -5.88 -3.34 -5.88
N TYR A 39 -5.45 -2.17 -6.39
CA TYR A 39 -4.07 -1.71 -6.29
C TYR A 39 -3.63 -1.64 -4.82
N THR A 40 -2.73 -2.55 -4.45
CA THR A 40 -2.17 -2.65 -3.11
C THR A 40 -0.65 -2.59 -3.15
N VAL A 41 -0.06 -1.83 -2.23
CA VAL A 41 1.40 -1.78 -2.02
C VAL A 41 1.71 -2.25 -0.60
N GLU A 42 2.68 -3.15 -0.47
CA GLU A 42 3.19 -3.59 0.83
C GLU A 42 4.43 -2.76 1.20
N VAL A 43 4.43 -2.16 2.38
CA VAL A 43 5.53 -1.33 2.90
C VAL A 43 5.93 -1.79 4.29
N ARG A 44 7.17 -1.49 4.72
CA ARG A 44 7.59 -1.66 6.11
C ARG A 44 7.64 -0.33 6.83
N ILE A 45 7.72 -0.37 8.17
CA ILE A 45 8.02 0.82 8.94
C ILE A 45 9.37 1.40 8.51
N ASN A 46 9.40 2.72 8.37
CA ASN A 46 10.46 3.58 7.85
C ASN A 46 10.62 3.61 6.31
N ASP A 47 9.94 2.73 5.57
CA ASP A 47 9.89 2.84 4.11
C ASP A 47 9.17 4.12 3.68
N TYR A 48 9.34 4.47 2.41
CA TYR A 48 8.69 5.61 1.78
C TYR A 48 7.76 5.16 0.66
N LEU A 49 6.60 5.82 0.55
CA LEU A 49 5.74 5.78 -0.61
C LEU A 49 5.84 7.12 -1.35
N ASP A 50 6.27 7.04 -2.60
CA ASP A 50 6.36 8.14 -3.53
C ASP A 50 5.17 8.08 -4.49
N ILE A 51 4.17 8.94 -4.28
CA ILE A 51 3.05 9.12 -5.21
C ILE A 51 3.46 10.18 -6.25
N ILE A 52 3.52 9.77 -7.51
CA ILE A 52 3.96 10.58 -8.64
C ILE A 52 2.72 11.05 -9.40
N CYS A 53 2.51 12.37 -9.44
CA CYS A 53 1.38 13.00 -10.11
C CYS A 53 1.45 12.84 -11.65
N PRO A 54 0.31 12.96 -12.36
CA PRO A 54 0.30 13.03 -13.82
C PRO A 54 1.20 14.17 -14.31
N HIS A 55 2.00 13.89 -15.35
CA HIS A 55 2.92 14.86 -15.92
C HIS A 55 2.91 14.77 -17.43
N TYR A 56 2.84 15.93 -18.07
CA TYR A 56 2.76 16.07 -19.52
C TYR A 56 3.75 17.11 -20.00
N THR A 57 4.28 16.92 -21.21
CA THR A 57 5.14 17.93 -21.82
C THR A 57 4.29 19.09 -22.34
N ARG A 58 4.87 20.30 -22.33
CA ARG A 58 4.11 21.50 -22.68
C ARG A 58 3.78 21.48 -24.18
N GLY A 59 2.50 21.52 -24.52
CA GLY A 59 2.01 21.47 -25.90
C GLY A 59 1.69 20.08 -26.43
N GLU A 60 1.91 19.03 -25.64
CA GLU A 60 1.51 17.64 -25.98
C GLU A 60 0.00 17.47 -25.93
N ILE A 61 -0.63 18.01 -24.89
CA ILE A 61 -2.08 18.02 -24.71
C ILE A 61 -2.58 19.42 -24.30
N PRO A 62 -3.85 19.75 -24.59
CA PRO A 62 -4.50 20.93 -24.04
C PRO A 62 -4.49 20.91 -22.51
N SER A 63 -4.31 22.08 -21.89
CA SER A 63 -4.26 22.20 -20.43
C SER A 63 -5.52 21.68 -19.72
N GLN A 64 -6.67 21.74 -20.40
CA GLN A 64 -7.96 21.28 -19.89
C GLN A 64 -8.06 19.77 -19.81
N GLU A 65 -7.39 19.04 -20.72
CA GLU A 65 -7.39 17.58 -20.77
C GLU A 65 -6.37 16.96 -19.80
N ALA A 66 -5.41 17.76 -19.31
CA ALA A 66 -4.42 17.30 -18.37
C ALA A 66 -5.03 16.91 -17.02
N GLU A 67 -4.88 15.64 -16.66
CA GLU A 67 -5.32 15.09 -15.38
C GLU A 67 -4.70 15.84 -14.19
N ARG A 68 -5.55 16.15 -13.21
CA ARG A 68 -5.18 16.81 -11.95
C ARG A 68 -6.02 16.21 -10.83
N TYR A 69 -5.40 15.92 -9.68
CA TYR A 69 -6.05 15.20 -8.59
C TYR A 69 -5.81 15.82 -7.22
N VAL A 70 -6.83 15.82 -6.37
CA VAL A 70 -6.69 15.99 -4.92
C VAL A 70 -6.62 14.61 -4.30
N LEU A 71 -5.57 14.35 -3.54
CA LEU A 71 -5.32 13.09 -2.83
C LEU A 71 -5.78 13.21 -1.39
N TYR A 72 -6.54 12.21 -0.93
CA TYR A 72 -7.03 12.10 0.44
C TYR A 72 -6.48 10.84 1.07
N MET A 73 -6.15 10.92 2.36
CA MET A 73 -5.92 9.76 3.20
C MET A 73 -7.19 9.51 4.02
N VAL A 74 -7.82 8.37 3.81
CA VAL A 74 -9.17 8.10 4.30
C VAL A 74 -9.26 6.80 5.09
N GLU A 75 -10.39 6.61 5.77
CA GLU A 75 -10.73 5.35 6.44
C GLU A 75 -11.31 4.34 5.44
N LEU A 76 -11.44 3.08 5.86
CA LEU A 76 -11.88 1.98 4.98
C LEU A 76 -13.25 2.24 4.34
N GLU A 77 -14.22 2.75 5.09
CA GLU A 77 -15.57 3.03 4.58
C GLU A 77 -15.57 4.08 3.46
N ASP A 78 -14.79 5.15 3.63
CA ASP A 78 -14.61 6.22 2.63
C ASP A 78 -13.86 5.72 1.39
N TYR A 79 -12.92 4.78 1.56
CA TYR A 79 -12.20 4.11 0.48
C TYR A 79 -13.12 3.21 -0.36
N GLU A 80 -14.00 2.44 0.29
CA GLU A 80 -14.97 1.57 -0.39
C GLU A 80 -16.01 2.40 -1.15
N ASN A 81 -16.50 3.47 -0.53
CA ASN A 81 -17.48 4.40 -1.11
C ASN A 81 -16.85 5.46 -2.02
N CYS A 82 -15.52 5.49 -2.13
CA CYS A 82 -14.82 6.43 -2.98
C CYS A 82 -15.15 7.90 -2.68
N LYS A 83 -15.34 8.26 -1.40
CA LYS A 83 -15.83 9.58 -0.99
C LYS A 83 -15.11 10.04 0.28
N PRO A 84 -14.30 11.12 0.22
CA PRO A 84 -13.71 11.69 1.43
C PRO A 84 -14.80 12.34 2.29
N GLN A 85 -14.67 12.23 3.60
CA GLN A 85 -15.58 12.79 4.58
C GLN A 85 -15.41 14.32 4.72
N SER A 86 -14.18 14.81 4.74
CA SER A 86 -13.88 16.25 4.87
C SER A 86 -12.58 16.66 4.19
N PHE A 87 -12.36 17.98 4.09
CA PHE A 87 -11.10 18.54 3.60
C PHE A 87 -9.93 18.28 4.55
N ASP A 88 -10.18 17.95 5.82
CA ASP A 88 -9.12 17.63 6.79
C ASP A 88 -8.38 16.32 6.46
N GLN A 89 -9.00 15.45 5.66
CA GLN A 89 -8.39 14.24 5.11
C GLN A 89 -7.50 14.53 3.88
N LEU A 90 -7.44 15.78 3.41
CA LEU A 90 -6.58 16.16 2.29
C LEU A 90 -5.12 15.88 2.64
N ARG A 91 -4.46 15.09 1.80
CA ARG A 91 -3.06 14.74 1.98
C ARG A 91 -2.15 15.48 1.01
N TRP A 92 -2.59 15.68 -0.23
CA TRP A 92 -1.80 16.34 -1.28
C TRP A 92 -2.66 16.82 -2.46
N GLU A 93 -2.14 17.75 -3.25
CA GLU A 93 -2.76 18.22 -4.49
C GLU A 93 -1.79 18.09 -5.67
N CYS A 94 -2.14 17.26 -6.65
CA CYS A 94 -1.50 17.18 -7.96
C CYS A 94 -2.05 18.27 -8.88
N SER A 95 -1.54 19.50 -8.72
CA SER A 95 -2.08 20.69 -9.41
C SER A 95 -1.24 21.16 -10.60
N ARG A 96 0.01 20.67 -10.72
CA ARG A 96 1.00 21.14 -11.71
C ARG A 96 1.39 20.08 -12.75
N PRO A 97 0.51 19.73 -13.71
CA PRO A 97 0.79 18.71 -14.72
C PRO A 97 1.94 19.07 -15.67
N PHE A 98 2.22 20.36 -15.87
CA PHE A 98 3.27 20.86 -16.78
C PHE A 98 4.49 21.42 -16.03
N ALA A 99 4.83 20.85 -14.87
CA ALA A 99 6.01 21.26 -14.10
C ALA A 99 7.29 21.21 -14.96
N PRO A 100 8.18 22.22 -14.91
CA PRO A 100 9.24 22.39 -15.91
C PRO A 100 10.39 21.38 -15.84
N HIS A 101 10.53 20.65 -14.73
CA HIS A 101 11.71 19.80 -14.48
C HIS A 101 11.36 18.34 -14.27
N ALA A 102 10.39 18.06 -13.40
CA ALA A 102 10.00 16.72 -13.04
C ALA A 102 8.52 16.70 -12.64
N PRO A 103 7.87 15.52 -12.72
CA PRO A 103 6.54 15.33 -12.14
C PRO A 103 6.50 15.78 -10.67
N GLU A 104 5.39 16.39 -10.28
CA GLU A 104 5.11 16.64 -8.86
C GLU A 104 5.05 15.31 -8.10
N LYS A 105 5.70 15.26 -6.94
CA LYS A 105 5.86 14.03 -6.16
C LYS A 105 5.53 14.29 -4.70
N PHE A 106 4.59 13.52 -4.19
CA PHE A 106 4.29 13.44 -2.76
C PHE A 106 5.03 12.23 -2.18
N SER A 107 5.76 12.44 -1.09
CA SER A 107 6.48 11.37 -0.40
C SER A 107 5.93 11.21 1.02
N GLU A 108 5.36 10.05 1.31
CA GLU A 108 4.94 9.64 2.65
C GLU A 108 5.99 8.74 3.26
N LYS A 109 6.33 8.98 4.54
CA LYS A 109 7.20 8.09 5.30
C LYS A 109 6.37 7.29 6.29
N PHE A 110 6.48 5.97 6.24
CA PHE A 110 5.76 5.06 7.13
C PHE A 110 6.43 4.97 8.50
N GLN A 111 6.46 6.09 9.23
CA GLN A 111 7.11 6.17 10.53
C GLN A 111 6.13 5.89 11.68
N ARG A 112 6.65 5.24 12.72
CA ARG A 112 5.85 4.90 13.92
C ARG A 112 5.51 6.12 14.76
N PHE A 113 6.39 7.12 14.78
CA PHE A 113 6.24 8.34 15.55
C PHE A 113 6.61 9.52 14.67
N THR A 114 5.79 10.56 14.71
CA THR A 114 6.02 11.80 13.95
C THR A 114 6.23 12.97 14.92
N PRO A 115 7.28 13.79 14.74
CA PRO A 115 7.46 14.99 15.53
C PRO A 115 6.49 16.11 15.13
N PHE A 116 5.78 15.95 14.01
CA PHE A 116 4.80 16.91 13.51
C PHE A 116 3.40 16.60 14.06
N THR A 117 2.73 17.60 14.64
CA THR A 117 1.43 17.44 15.32
C THR A 117 0.30 17.00 14.38
N LEU A 118 0.34 17.41 13.11
CA LEU A 118 -0.58 16.96 12.06
C LEU A 118 0.01 15.84 11.20
N GLY A 119 1.14 15.26 11.63
CA GLY A 119 1.77 14.16 10.93
C GLY A 119 1.02 12.85 11.15
N LYS A 120 1.07 11.97 10.15
CA LYS A 120 0.49 10.64 10.29
C LYS A 120 1.49 9.67 10.92
N GLU A 121 0.99 8.90 11.88
CA GLU A 121 1.72 7.76 12.47
C GLU A 121 1.19 6.44 11.90
N PHE A 122 2.13 5.52 11.64
CA PHE A 122 1.86 4.24 11.00
C PHE A 122 2.19 3.07 11.92
N ARG A 123 1.36 2.03 11.89
CA ARG A 123 1.49 0.82 12.70
C ARG A 123 1.64 -0.41 11.82
N GLN A 124 2.45 -1.35 12.29
CA GLN A 124 2.61 -2.65 11.62
C GLN A 124 1.32 -3.46 11.77
N GLY A 125 0.97 -4.19 10.72
CA GLY A 125 -0.25 -5.00 10.64
C GLY A 125 -1.49 -4.23 10.20
N GLU A 126 -1.40 -2.89 10.09
CA GLU A 126 -2.50 -2.04 9.67
C GLU A 126 -2.46 -1.75 8.17
N SER A 127 -3.64 -1.45 7.64
CA SER A 127 -3.85 -1.02 6.25
C SER A 127 -4.24 0.46 6.24
N TYR A 128 -3.71 1.20 5.27
CA TYR A 128 -3.99 2.61 5.08
C TYR A 128 -4.50 2.86 3.66
N TYR A 129 -5.41 3.80 3.50
CA TYR A 129 -6.17 3.97 2.26
C TYR A 129 -6.00 5.38 1.70
N TYR A 130 -5.76 5.43 0.39
CA TYR A 130 -5.67 6.68 -0.37
C TYR A 130 -6.70 6.66 -1.49
N ILE A 131 -7.38 7.78 -1.70
CA ILE A 131 -8.29 7.99 -2.82
C ILE A 131 -8.01 9.33 -3.47
N SER A 132 -8.45 9.52 -4.71
CA SER A 132 -8.38 10.83 -5.37
C SER A 132 -9.71 11.32 -5.95
N LYS A 133 -9.86 12.64 -5.95
CA LYS A 133 -10.92 13.33 -6.73
C LYS A 133 -10.28 14.21 -7.80
N PRO A 134 -10.80 14.21 -9.03
CA PRO A 134 -10.24 15.06 -10.08
C PRO A 134 -10.53 16.54 -9.76
N LEU A 135 -9.56 17.44 -9.99
CA LEU A 135 -9.75 18.89 -9.78
C LEU A 135 -10.70 19.51 -10.82
N HIS A 136 -10.81 18.88 -11.98
CA HIS A 136 -11.62 19.32 -13.12
C HIS A 136 -12.47 18.13 -13.60
N HIS A 137 -13.42 18.33 -14.49
CA HIS A 137 -14.20 17.25 -15.11
C HIS A 137 -13.38 16.29 -16.02
N HIS A 138 -12.05 16.43 -16.03
CA HIS A 138 -11.12 15.63 -16.82
C HIS A 138 -10.23 14.82 -15.87
N GLY A 139 -10.51 13.52 -15.79
CA GLY A 139 -9.82 12.55 -14.95
C GLY A 139 -10.78 11.46 -14.47
N GLN A 140 -10.28 10.25 -14.27
CA GLN A 140 -11.09 9.17 -13.71
C GLN A 140 -11.56 9.51 -12.30
N GLU A 141 -12.83 9.22 -12.01
CA GLU A 141 -13.36 9.34 -10.67
C GLU A 141 -12.81 8.20 -9.79
N CYS A 142 -12.24 8.58 -8.65
CA CYS A 142 -11.76 7.65 -7.62
C CYS A 142 -10.70 6.62 -8.05
N LEU A 143 -9.52 7.10 -8.46
CA LEU A 143 -8.34 6.26 -8.32
C LEU A 143 -8.12 5.99 -6.82
N ARG A 144 -7.85 4.73 -6.46
CA ARG A 144 -7.69 4.32 -5.06
C ARG A 144 -6.55 3.34 -4.87
N LEU A 145 -5.86 3.48 -3.75
CA LEU A 145 -4.68 2.68 -3.38
C LEU A 145 -4.82 2.23 -1.94
N LYS A 146 -4.60 0.94 -1.71
CA LYS A 146 -4.42 0.36 -0.38
C LYS A 146 -2.92 0.20 -0.08
N VAL A 147 -2.51 0.51 1.13
CA VAL A 147 -1.13 0.33 1.59
C VAL A 147 -1.11 -0.54 2.84
N ASP A 148 -0.51 -1.72 2.73
CA ASP A 148 -0.37 -2.67 3.83
C ASP A 148 0.99 -2.51 4.52
N VAL A 149 1.00 -2.20 5.82
CA VAL A 149 2.25 -2.06 6.58
C VAL A 149 2.65 -3.41 7.17
N VAL A 150 3.53 -4.13 6.50
CA VAL A 150 3.94 -5.47 6.90
C VAL A 150 5.02 -5.46 7.98
N GLY A 151 4.94 -6.44 8.89
CA GLY A 151 5.97 -6.66 9.91
C GLY A 151 7.21 -7.39 9.37
N PRO A 152 8.32 -7.41 10.12
CA PRO A 152 9.58 -8.05 9.71
C PRO A 152 9.48 -9.58 9.53
N HIS A 153 8.50 -10.20 10.16
CA HIS A 153 8.11 -11.58 9.88
C HIS A 153 6.95 -11.54 8.90
N GLY A 154 7.29 -11.53 7.60
CA GLY A 154 6.33 -11.51 6.50
C GLY A 154 5.17 -12.48 6.75
N SER A 155 3.97 -11.99 6.49
CA SER A 155 2.66 -12.60 6.74
C SER A 155 2.67 -14.14 6.65
N LYS A 156 2.80 -14.79 7.80
CA LYS A 156 2.22 -16.12 8.02
C LYS A 156 1.07 -15.95 8.99
N ASN A 157 -0.13 -16.28 8.49
CA ASN A 157 -1.42 -16.36 9.18
C ASN A 157 -2.37 -15.18 8.97
N LYS A 158 -3.12 -15.21 7.87
CA LYS A 158 -4.53 -14.82 7.88
C LYS A 158 -5.39 -16.10 7.96
N LYS A 159 -5.65 -16.61 9.17
CA LYS A 159 -6.87 -17.39 9.48
C LYS A 159 -7.09 -17.59 10.99
N LYS A 160 -8.35 -17.36 11.39
CA LYS A 160 -9.02 -17.60 12.70
C LYS A 160 -8.62 -16.62 13.81
N THR A 161 -9.58 -16.00 14.49
CA THR A 161 -10.68 -16.63 15.26
C THR A 161 -11.87 -15.66 15.28
N MET A 162 -13.03 -15.98 14.69
CA MET A 162 -14.16 -16.70 15.29
C MET A 162 -14.51 -16.18 16.69
N GLU A 163 -15.71 -15.62 16.77
CA GLU A 163 -16.44 -15.31 18.00
C GLU A 163 -16.36 -16.49 18.99
N LYS A 164 -16.07 -16.16 20.24
CA LYS A 164 -16.16 -17.07 21.36
C LYS A 164 -17.26 -16.57 22.28
N ASP A 165 -18.46 -17.12 22.10
CA ASP A 165 -19.43 -17.21 23.17
C ASP A 165 -18.97 -18.29 24.15
N GLU A 166 -18.78 -17.91 25.41
CA GLU A 166 -18.89 -18.81 26.55
C GLU A 166 -19.47 -18.03 27.72
N GLU A 167 -20.70 -18.37 28.13
CA GLU A 167 -21.00 -18.47 29.56
C GLU A 167 -22.15 -19.48 29.78
N SER A 168 -21.93 -20.43 30.69
CA SER A 168 -22.92 -21.35 31.21
C SER A 168 -22.85 -21.35 32.74
N GLU A 169 -24.01 -21.63 33.34
CA GLU A 169 -24.37 -21.79 34.77
C GLU A 169 -24.78 -20.49 35.51
N GLY A 170 -25.98 -20.34 36.07
CA GLY A 170 -27.16 -21.21 36.17
C GLY A 170 -28.25 -20.63 37.11
N LYS A 171 -29.44 -21.27 37.04
CA LYS A 171 -30.52 -21.39 38.05
C LYS A 171 -31.66 -20.33 38.20
N ILE A 172 -32.85 -20.82 37.81
CA ILE A 172 -34.15 -20.93 38.53
C ILE A 172 -35.28 -19.91 38.24
N ALA A 173 -36.44 -20.52 37.84
CA ALA A 173 -37.86 -20.09 37.97
C ALA A 173 -38.31 -18.92 37.07
N ASP A 174 -39.50 -18.85 36.47
CA ASP A 174 -40.75 -19.64 36.45
C ASP A 174 -41.62 -19.02 35.32
N GLY A 175 -42.55 -19.80 34.74
CA GLY A 175 -43.80 -19.27 34.17
C GLY A 175 -43.85 -18.78 32.71
N GLY A 176 -44.12 -19.70 31.78
CA GLY A 176 -45.06 -19.53 30.64
C GLY A 176 -44.64 -18.64 29.44
N VAL A 177 -45.12 -18.82 28.21
CA VAL A 177 -46.13 -19.69 27.59
C VAL A 177 -45.95 -19.55 26.05
N HIS A 178 -46.22 -20.63 25.31
CA HIS A 178 -46.32 -20.81 23.84
C HIS A 178 -45.11 -21.43 23.10
N ASN A 179 -45.27 -22.71 22.73
CA ASN A 179 -44.49 -23.44 21.72
C ASN A 179 -45.25 -23.39 20.36
N PRO A 180 -44.54 -23.42 19.21
CA PRO A 180 -45.10 -23.20 17.89
C PRO A 180 -45.50 -24.51 17.20
N SER A 181 -46.17 -24.40 16.05
CA SER A 181 -46.35 -25.53 15.14
C SER A 181 -46.15 -25.13 13.68
N ASN A 182 -45.57 -26.12 12.97
CA ASN A 182 -45.38 -26.29 11.54
C ASN A 182 -43.98 -25.87 11.00
N ARG A 183 -43.00 -26.79 10.83
CA ARG A 183 -42.81 -27.80 9.73
C ARG A 183 -42.88 -27.12 8.34
N LEU A 184 -41.88 -27.13 7.46
CA LEU A 184 -40.99 -28.19 6.92
C LEU A 184 -39.75 -27.56 6.19
N PRO A 185 -38.74 -28.37 5.78
CA PRO A 185 -37.44 -27.93 5.26
C PRO A 185 -37.40 -27.79 3.73
N ALA A 186 -36.41 -27.06 3.19
CA ALA A 186 -36.09 -27.08 1.76
C ALA A 186 -34.59 -26.85 1.50
N ASP A 187 -33.93 -27.94 1.13
CA ASP A 187 -32.93 -28.14 0.07
C ASP A 187 -31.74 -27.19 -0.12
N ASP A 188 -30.55 -27.72 0.15
CA ASP A 188 -29.26 -27.33 -0.42
C ASP A 188 -29.17 -27.71 -1.91
N PRO A 189 -28.47 -26.90 -2.73
CA PRO A 189 -27.71 -27.44 -3.85
C PRO A 189 -26.19 -27.27 -3.69
N ILE A 190 -25.50 -28.36 -4.02
CA ILE A 190 -24.07 -28.58 -4.05
C ILE A 190 -23.40 -27.82 -5.21
N ALA A 191 -22.33 -27.10 -4.87
CA ALA A 191 -21.10 -26.80 -5.61
C ALA A 191 -21.13 -26.31 -7.08
N MET A 192 -20.48 -25.16 -7.31
CA MET A 192 -19.35 -25.13 -8.26
C MET A 192 -18.35 -24.01 -7.90
N ILE A 193 -17.12 -24.45 -7.65
CA ILE A 193 -15.93 -23.64 -7.43
C ILE A 193 -15.31 -23.34 -8.80
N PRO A 194 -14.91 -22.10 -9.14
CA PRO A 194 -13.82 -21.89 -10.07
C PRO A 194 -12.54 -21.65 -9.27
N VAL A 195 -11.64 -22.64 -9.33
CA VAL A 195 -10.23 -22.47 -8.98
C VAL A 195 -9.63 -21.60 -10.08
N VAL A 196 -9.47 -20.30 -9.84
CA VAL A 196 -8.67 -19.44 -10.73
C VAL A 196 -7.27 -19.34 -10.15
N GLN A 197 -6.34 -19.89 -10.92
CA GLN A 197 -4.92 -19.98 -10.60
C GLN A 197 -4.33 -18.58 -10.39
N ARG A 198 -3.60 -18.42 -9.29
CA ARG A 198 -2.69 -17.29 -9.07
C ARG A 198 -1.65 -17.27 -10.18
N SER A 199 -1.63 -16.25 -11.02
CA SER A 199 -0.49 -16.01 -11.89
C SER A 199 0.63 -15.35 -11.09
N VAL A 200 1.77 -16.03 -11.09
CA VAL A 200 3.06 -15.54 -10.64
C VAL A 200 3.74 -14.82 -11.82
N GLY A 201 4.33 -13.65 -11.56
CA GLY A 201 5.33 -12.98 -12.41
C GLY A 201 4.75 -11.87 -13.30
N SER A 202 5.44 -10.76 -13.57
CA SER A 202 6.90 -10.56 -13.58
C SER A 202 7.27 -9.07 -13.70
N SER A 203 8.34 -8.70 -13.00
CA SER A 203 9.39 -7.74 -13.39
C SER A 203 9.02 -6.30 -13.73
N GLY A 204 8.89 -5.47 -12.69
CA GLY A 204 9.41 -4.10 -12.77
C GLY A 204 10.94 -4.17 -12.72
N VAL A 205 11.61 -3.53 -13.68
CA VAL A 205 13.08 -3.42 -13.74
C VAL A 205 13.58 -2.88 -12.40
N ARG A 206 14.20 -3.76 -11.59
CA ARG A 206 14.95 -3.32 -10.41
C ARG A 206 16.17 -2.58 -10.93
N VAL A 207 16.13 -1.26 -10.90
CA VAL A 207 17.34 -0.45 -11.02
C VAL A 207 18.25 -0.89 -9.90
N ALA A 208 19.31 -1.64 -10.23
CA ALA A 208 20.27 -2.08 -9.24
C ALA A 208 20.78 -0.84 -8.50
N PRO A 209 20.77 -0.84 -7.15
CA PRO A 209 21.26 0.31 -6.42
C PRO A 209 22.72 0.54 -6.81
N VAL A 210 23.11 1.80 -6.99
CA VAL A 210 24.47 2.22 -7.36
C VAL A 210 25.55 1.55 -6.47
N SER A 211 25.16 1.15 -5.26
CA SER A 211 25.98 0.35 -4.33
C SER A 211 26.44 -1.01 -4.87
N SER A 212 25.68 -1.68 -5.74
CA SER A 212 26.06 -2.99 -6.30
C SER A 212 27.19 -2.89 -7.32
N PHE A 213 27.27 -1.77 -8.05
CA PHE A 213 28.38 -1.52 -8.97
C PHE A 213 29.67 -1.19 -8.20
N VAL A 214 29.58 -0.44 -7.09
CA VAL A 214 30.74 -0.09 -6.26
C VAL A 214 31.37 -1.32 -5.61
N THR A 215 30.57 -2.29 -5.15
CA THR A 215 31.10 -3.53 -4.58
C THR A 215 31.72 -4.45 -5.62
N LEU A 216 31.11 -4.59 -6.80
CA LEU A 216 31.69 -5.35 -7.91
C LEU A 216 32.99 -4.72 -8.43
N ILE A 217 33.05 -3.40 -8.57
CA ILE A 217 34.27 -2.67 -8.98
C ILE A 217 35.38 -2.83 -7.94
N SER A 218 35.05 -2.79 -6.64
CA SER A 218 36.03 -2.99 -5.56
C SER A 218 36.59 -4.41 -5.54
N ILE A 219 35.75 -5.43 -5.80
CA ILE A 219 36.19 -6.83 -5.91
C ILE A 219 37.05 -7.03 -7.17
N PHE A 220 36.67 -6.41 -8.29
CA PHE A 220 37.40 -6.52 -9.56
C PHE A 220 38.77 -5.83 -9.52
N LEU A 221 38.86 -4.65 -8.88
CA LEU A 221 40.13 -3.97 -8.64
C LEU A 221 41.07 -4.79 -7.74
N PHE A 222 40.52 -5.55 -6.77
CA PHE A 222 41.31 -6.39 -5.89
C PHE A 222 41.87 -7.63 -6.61
N LEU A 223 41.13 -8.20 -7.57
CA LEU A 223 41.60 -9.30 -8.42
C LEU A 223 42.65 -8.87 -9.44
N LEU A 224 42.76 -7.56 -9.74
CA LEU A 224 43.78 -7.01 -10.63
C LEU A 224 45.07 -6.59 -9.90
N LEU A 225 45.04 -6.46 -8.57
CA LEU A 225 46.20 -6.09 -7.75
C LEU A 225 46.89 -7.31 -7.10
N HIS A 226 46.50 -8.53 -7.47
CA HIS A 226 47.03 -9.78 -6.97
C HIS A 226 47.32 -10.76 -8.12
#